data_AF-A0A7M3MWQ5-F1
#
_entry.id   AF-A0A7M3MWQ5-F1
#
_cell.length_a   1.000
_cell.length_b   1.000
_cell.length_c   1.000
_cell.angle_alpha   90.00
_cell.angle_beta   90.00
_cell.angle_gamma   90.00
#
_symmetry.space_group_name_H-M   'P 1'
#
loop_
_entity.id
_entity.type
_entity.pdbx_description
1 polymer ?
#
loop_
_entity_poly.entity_id
_entity_poly.type
_entity_poly.pdbx_seq_one_letter_code
_entity_poly.pdbx_strand_id
1 'polypeptide(L)'
;MEITQNSIIGDLVAQNYQTAKVFKKHKIDFCCQGGRTVEDACKAKKLEAVEVVQQLKEIVRQRGDEVIDFKSWPRDLLVDYIEKKHHRYVEEQIPIIRPYLDKVARVHGERHPELLEILEEFTSASAELTNHMWKEEHILFPFIRKMLDSVRNNSPFEPPQFVTVENPIRMMMEEHDAEGERFKRIAELTVDNGQLTVDS
;
A
#
# COMPACT_ATOMS: atom_id res chain seq x y z
N MET A 1 -2.20 -19.27 14.29
CA MET A 1 -1.50 -19.23 12.99
C MET A 1 -0.14 -19.89 13.16
N GLU A 2 0.14 -20.95 12.40
CA GLU A 2 1.48 -21.53 12.26
C GLU A 2 2.25 -20.66 11.26
N ILE A 3 3.35 -20.02 11.69
CA ILE A 3 4.19 -19.18 10.82
C ILE A 3 5.48 -19.93 10.52
N THR A 4 5.77 -20.12 9.24
CA THR A 4 6.94 -20.83 8.73
C THR A 4 7.61 -20.04 7.61
N GLN A 5 8.79 -20.46 7.19
CA GLN A 5 9.51 -19.83 6.07
C GLN A 5 8.76 -19.96 4.73
N ASN A 6 7.93 -21.00 4.60
CA ASN A 6 7.10 -21.26 3.42
C ASN A 6 5.77 -20.51 3.44
N SER A 7 5.46 -19.76 4.51
CA SER A 7 4.25 -18.97 4.59
C SER A 7 4.27 -17.84 3.55
N ILE A 8 3.14 -17.59 2.90
CA ILE A 8 2.99 -16.50 1.93
C ILE A 8 2.87 -15.16 2.67
N ILE A 9 3.64 -14.17 2.24
CA ILE A 9 3.75 -12.88 2.92
C ILE A 9 2.40 -12.16 2.98
N GLY A 10 1.70 -12.10 1.84
CA GLY A 10 0.38 -11.47 1.74
C GLY A 10 -0.65 -12.12 2.64
N ASP A 11 -0.63 -13.45 2.76
CA ASP A 11 -1.55 -14.19 3.64
C ASP A 11 -1.29 -13.90 5.12
N LEU A 12 -0.02 -13.73 5.52
CA LEU A 12 0.34 -13.37 6.89
C LEU A 12 -0.15 -11.96 7.25
N VAL A 13 -0.01 -11.01 6.33
CA VAL A 13 -0.48 -9.63 6.53
C VAL A 13 -2.00 -9.56 6.51
N ALA A 14 -2.67 -10.28 5.62
CA ALA A 14 -4.13 -10.34 5.56
C ALA A 14 -4.74 -10.96 6.83
N GLN A 15 -4.07 -11.96 7.43
CA GLN A 15 -4.51 -12.57 8.69
C GLN A 15 -4.18 -11.73 9.92
N ASN A 16 -3.04 -11.04 9.92
CA ASN A 16 -2.68 -10.10 10.96
C ASN A 16 -1.84 -8.97 10.37
N TYR A 17 -2.48 -7.82 10.15
CA TYR A 17 -1.85 -6.65 9.54
C TYR A 17 -0.66 -6.12 10.35
N GLN A 18 -0.55 -6.43 11.64
CA GLN A 18 0.62 -6.03 12.44
C GLN A 18 1.91 -6.70 11.93
N THR A 19 1.83 -7.87 11.29
CA THR A 19 2.99 -8.53 10.66
C THR A 19 3.64 -7.66 9.57
N ALA A 20 2.88 -6.75 8.95
CA ALA A 20 3.41 -5.72 8.05
C ALA A 20 4.52 -4.88 8.69
N LYS A 21 4.47 -4.63 10.01
CA LYS A 21 5.52 -3.90 10.74
C LYS A 21 6.86 -4.63 10.67
N VAL A 22 6.85 -5.96 10.75
CA VAL A 22 8.07 -6.79 10.65
C VAL A 22 8.62 -6.73 9.22
N PHE A 23 7.77 -6.90 8.21
CA PHE A 23 8.21 -6.81 6.81
C PHE A 23 8.75 -5.41 6.46
N LYS A 24 8.06 -4.35 6.91
CA LYS A 24 8.50 -2.96 6.74
C LYS A 24 9.87 -2.71 7.38
N LYS A 25 10.12 -3.22 8.59
CA LYS A 25 11.42 -3.13 9.27
C LYS A 25 12.55 -3.75 8.45
N HIS A 26 12.27 -4.86 7.76
CA HIS A 26 13.22 -5.58 6.91
C HIS A 26 13.25 -5.12 5.45
N LYS A 27 12.52 -4.04 5.11
CA LYS A 27 12.34 -3.56 3.73
C LYS A 27 11.85 -4.66 2.77
N ILE A 28 11.03 -5.57 3.29
CA ILE A 28 10.34 -6.62 2.52
C ILE A 28 9.01 -6.05 2.04
N ASP A 29 8.81 -6.10 0.72
CA ASP A 29 7.61 -5.58 0.07
C ASP A 29 6.48 -6.61 0.15
N PHE A 30 5.57 -6.41 1.10
CA PHE A 30 4.43 -7.29 1.32
C PHE A 30 3.17 -6.87 0.55
N CYS A 31 3.14 -5.65 0.03
CA CYS A 31 1.99 -5.12 -0.71
C CYS A 31 2.03 -5.61 -2.17
N CYS A 32 3.15 -5.36 -2.83
CA CYS A 32 3.35 -5.63 -4.27
C CYS A 32 3.86 -7.05 -4.50
N GLN A 33 4.74 -7.54 -3.62
CA GLN A 33 5.39 -8.85 -3.75
C GLN A 33 4.87 -9.86 -2.70
N GLY A 34 3.64 -9.65 -2.22
CA GLY A 34 3.00 -10.46 -1.19
C GLY A 34 2.79 -11.93 -1.57
N GLY A 35 2.76 -12.27 -2.86
CA GLY A 35 2.60 -13.65 -3.33
C GLY A 35 3.82 -14.57 -3.12
N ARG A 36 4.92 -14.05 -2.57
CA ARG A 36 6.14 -14.83 -2.31
C ARG A 36 6.16 -15.41 -0.90
N THR A 37 6.98 -16.44 -0.71
CA THR A 37 7.23 -16.99 0.62
C THR A 37 8.11 -16.04 1.45
N VAL A 38 8.06 -16.17 2.78
CA VAL A 38 9.00 -15.48 3.68
C VAL A 38 10.45 -15.82 3.32
N GLU A 39 10.73 -17.07 2.98
CA GLU A 39 12.07 -17.51 2.57
C GLU A 39 12.58 -16.77 1.34
N ASP A 40 11.78 -16.70 0.28
CA ASP A 40 12.17 -16.07 -0.99
C ASP A 40 12.42 -14.57 -0.83
N ALA A 41 11.57 -13.88 -0.06
CA ALA A 41 11.78 -12.47 0.22
C ALA A 41 13.02 -12.21 1.08
N CYS A 42 13.33 -13.10 2.03
CA CYS A 42 14.54 -13.00 2.84
C CYS A 42 15.81 -13.25 2.01
N LYS A 43 15.80 -14.25 1.11
CA LYS A 43 16.91 -14.55 0.19
C LYS A 43 17.26 -13.33 -0.67
N ALA A 44 16.27 -12.65 -1.23
CA ALA A 44 16.48 -11.45 -2.04
C ALA A 44 17.16 -10.30 -1.27
N LYS A 45 16.99 -10.27 0.06
CA LYS A 45 17.55 -9.23 0.96
C LYS A 45 18.76 -9.70 1.76
N LYS A 46 19.25 -10.93 1.54
CA LYS A 46 20.33 -11.56 2.32
C LYS A 46 20.03 -11.58 3.83
N LEU A 47 18.77 -11.88 4.18
CA LEU A 47 18.29 -12.00 5.56
C LEU A 47 18.13 -13.47 5.95
N GLU A 48 18.28 -13.76 7.24
CA GLU A 48 18.00 -15.08 7.79
C GLU A 48 16.49 -15.25 8.02
N ALA A 49 15.85 -16.11 7.21
CA ALA A 49 14.40 -16.32 7.26
C ALA A 49 13.91 -16.81 8.64
N VAL A 50 14.75 -17.55 9.37
CA VAL A 50 14.47 -17.99 10.75
C VAL A 50 14.22 -16.79 11.68
N GLU A 51 15.04 -15.74 11.58
CA GLU A 51 14.92 -14.55 12.43
C GLU A 51 13.65 -13.76 12.14
N VAL A 52 13.32 -13.62 10.85
CA VAL A 52 12.08 -12.94 10.42
C VAL A 52 10.85 -13.71 10.90
N VAL A 53 10.84 -15.04 10.75
CA VAL A 53 9.76 -15.90 11.28
C VAL A 53 9.63 -15.75 12.80
N GLN A 54 10.73 -15.66 13.53
CA GLN A 54 10.68 -15.47 14.98
C GLN A 54 10.07 -14.11 15.36
N GLN A 55 10.45 -13.03 14.67
CA GLN A 55 9.86 -11.69 14.88
C GLN A 55 8.36 -11.66 14.54
N LEU A 56 7.95 -12.36 13.48
CA LEU A 56 6.54 -12.52 13.11
C LEU A 56 5.76 -13.29 14.18
N LYS A 57 6.34 -14.35 14.76
CA LYS A 57 5.70 -15.08 15.87
C LYS A 57 5.56 -14.21 17.11
N GLU A 58 6.56 -13.38 17.40
CA GLU A 58 6.56 -12.49 18.57
C GLU A 58 5.47 -11.43 18.44
N ILE A 59 5.36 -10.75 17.30
CA ILE A 59 4.34 -9.69 17.12
C ILE A 59 2.92 -10.24 17.20
N VAL A 60 2.69 -11.47 16.72
CA VAL A 60 1.39 -12.14 16.81
C VAL A 60 1.06 -12.58 18.25
N ARG A 61 2.07 -12.80 19.10
CA ARG A 61 1.90 -13.13 20.52
C ARG A 61 1.60 -11.91 21.38
N GLN A 62 2.01 -10.71 20.95
CA GLN A 62 1.77 -9.46 21.67
C GLN A 62 0.27 -9.12 21.63
N ARG A 63 -0.45 -9.56 22.67
CA ARG A 63 -1.86 -9.21 22.93
C ARG A 63 -1.95 -7.76 23.42
N GLY A 64 -1.96 -6.81 22.49
CA GLY A 64 -2.09 -5.38 22.80
C GLY A 64 -3.26 -4.71 22.08
N ASP A 65 -3.41 -4.98 20.78
CA ASP A 65 -4.43 -4.32 19.96
C ASP A 65 -5.45 -5.34 19.44
N GLU A 66 -6.73 -4.97 19.43
CA GLU A 66 -7.73 -5.70 18.64
C GLU A 66 -7.31 -5.67 17.17
N VAL A 67 -6.87 -6.83 16.65
CA VAL A 67 -6.58 -6.99 15.24
C VAL A 67 -7.91 -7.14 14.52
N ILE A 68 -8.28 -6.14 13.72
CA ILE A 68 -9.44 -6.23 12.83
C ILE A 68 -9.15 -7.32 11.80
N ASP A 69 -9.98 -8.37 11.79
CA ASP A 69 -9.90 -9.44 10.80
C ASP A 69 -10.61 -9.02 9.50
N PHE A 70 -9.91 -8.23 8.68
CA PHE A 70 -10.42 -7.79 7.38
C PHE A 70 -10.74 -8.96 6.43
N LYS A 71 -10.13 -10.14 6.61
CA LYS A 71 -10.40 -11.32 5.78
C LYS A 71 -11.80 -11.87 5.99
N SER A 72 -12.35 -11.69 7.20
CA SER A 72 -13.72 -12.07 7.54
C SER A 72 -14.78 -11.09 7.02
N TRP A 73 -14.37 -9.91 6.56
CA TRP A 73 -15.31 -8.85 6.19
C TRP A 73 -16.05 -9.17 4.89
N PRO A 74 -17.34 -8.81 4.81
CA PRO A 74 -18.03 -8.69 3.54
C PRO A 74 -17.26 -7.77 2.58
N ARG A 75 -17.16 -8.16 1.30
CA ARG A 75 -16.36 -7.41 0.31
C ARG A 75 -16.88 -5.99 0.08
N ASP A 76 -18.19 -5.80 0.15
CA ASP A 76 -18.83 -4.48 0.11
C ASP A 76 -18.47 -3.61 1.31
N LEU A 77 -18.40 -4.19 2.53
CA LEU A 77 -17.92 -3.48 3.71
C LEU A 77 -16.43 -3.10 3.58
N LEU A 78 -15.60 -3.98 3.03
CA LEU A 78 -14.18 -3.71 2.81
C LEU A 78 -13.97 -2.55 1.81
N VAL A 79 -14.71 -2.56 0.70
CA VAL A 79 -14.72 -1.46 -0.27
C VAL A 79 -15.11 -0.14 0.39
N ASP A 80 -16.21 -0.13 1.14
CA ASP A 80 -16.69 1.06 1.86
C ASP A 80 -15.63 1.59 2.84
N TYR A 81 -14.90 0.70 3.51
CA TYR A 81 -13.84 1.07 4.43
C TYR A 81 -12.65 1.70 3.70
N ILE A 82 -12.22 1.11 2.58
CA ILE A 82 -11.12 1.64 1.76
C ILE A 82 -11.45 3.07 1.30
N GLU A 83 -12.63 3.28 0.71
CA GLU A 83 -13.08 4.61 0.28
C GLU A 83 -13.12 5.60 1.47
N LYS A 84 -13.79 5.23 2.56
CA LYS A 84 -14.07 6.16 3.67
C LYS A 84 -12.88 6.42 4.58
N LYS A 85 -11.91 5.51 4.66
CA LYS A 85 -10.74 5.63 5.53
C LYS A 85 -9.48 5.97 4.77
N HIS A 86 -9.20 5.29 3.67
CA HIS A 86 -7.93 5.43 2.97
C HIS A 86 -8.01 6.49 1.86
N HIS A 87 -9.00 6.44 0.99
CA HIS A 87 -9.07 7.39 -0.13
C HIS A 87 -9.30 8.82 0.35
N ARG A 88 -10.27 9.01 1.24
CA ARG A 88 -10.50 10.32 1.88
C ARG A 88 -9.26 10.88 2.57
N TYR A 89 -8.49 10.03 3.26
CA TYR A 89 -7.26 10.47 3.89
C TYR A 89 -6.25 10.98 2.85
N VAL A 90 -6.06 10.25 1.75
CA VAL A 90 -5.14 10.67 0.68
C VAL A 90 -5.61 11.98 0.06
N GLU A 91 -6.90 12.09 -0.30
CA GLU A 91 -7.49 13.31 -0.86
C GLU A 91 -7.37 14.52 0.07
N GLU A 92 -7.51 14.32 1.39
CA GLU A 92 -7.37 15.39 2.39
C GLU A 92 -5.90 15.78 2.62
N GLN A 93 -4.96 14.82 2.56
CA GLN A 93 -3.55 15.09 2.86
C GLN A 93 -2.77 15.70 1.69
N ILE A 94 -3.05 15.32 0.44
CA ILE A 94 -2.38 15.88 -0.74
C ILE A 94 -2.39 17.43 -0.74
N PRO A 95 -3.53 18.12 -0.59
CA PRO A 95 -3.58 19.58 -0.60
C PRO A 95 -2.92 20.22 0.63
N ILE A 96 -2.73 19.47 1.72
CA ILE A 96 -2.00 19.92 2.91
C ILE A 96 -0.50 19.82 2.67
N ILE A 97 0.00 18.67 2.19
CA ILE A 97 1.43 18.39 2.05
C ILE A 97 2.05 19.21 0.93
N ARG A 98 1.37 19.32 -0.23
CA ARG A 98 1.92 19.94 -1.44
C ARG A 98 2.44 21.37 -1.23
N PRO A 99 1.69 22.30 -0.60
CA PRO A 99 2.18 23.67 -0.38
C PRO A 99 3.41 23.74 0.54
N TYR A 100 3.52 22.84 1.52
CA TYR A 100 4.72 22.78 2.38
C TYR A 100 5.92 22.29 1.61
N LEU A 101 5.75 21.25 0.78
CA LEU A 101 6.82 20.72 -0.06
C LEU A 101 7.27 21.75 -1.10
N ASP A 102 6.33 22.42 -1.77
CA ASP A 102 6.60 23.54 -2.69
C ASP A 102 7.42 24.63 -2.00
N LYS A 103 7.05 25.01 -0.76
CA LYS A 103 7.76 26.04 -0.01
C LYS A 103 9.19 25.62 0.33
N VAL A 104 9.37 24.39 0.82
CA VAL A 104 10.68 23.85 1.22
C VAL A 104 11.59 23.74 -0.01
N ALA A 105 11.10 23.15 -1.10
CA ALA A 105 11.83 23.03 -2.35
C ALA A 105 12.20 24.40 -2.94
N ARG A 106 11.29 25.40 -2.89
CA ARG A 106 11.58 26.76 -3.37
C ARG A 106 12.64 27.49 -2.55
N VAL A 107 12.63 27.34 -1.22
CA VAL A 107 13.55 28.08 -0.32
C VAL A 107 14.92 27.41 -0.25
N HIS A 108 14.96 26.08 -0.28
CA HIS A 108 16.18 25.30 -0.03
C HIS A 108 16.72 24.56 -1.26
N GLY A 109 15.95 24.47 -2.36
CA GLY A 109 16.28 23.63 -3.53
C GLY A 109 17.58 23.96 -4.25
N GLU A 110 18.09 25.19 -4.16
CA GLU A 110 19.42 25.52 -4.71
C GLU A 110 20.56 24.82 -3.96
N ARG A 111 20.42 24.68 -2.63
CA ARG A 111 21.40 24.00 -1.78
C ARG A 111 21.12 22.51 -1.66
N HIS A 112 19.86 22.12 -1.86
CA HIS A 112 19.29 20.79 -1.67
C HIS A 112 18.48 20.38 -2.91
N PRO A 113 19.15 20.10 -4.05
CA PRO A 113 18.48 19.79 -5.32
C PRO A 113 17.57 18.56 -5.23
N GLU A 114 17.83 17.63 -4.33
CA GLU A 114 16.98 16.47 -4.04
C GLU A 114 15.56 16.88 -3.60
N LEU A 115 15.36 18.08 -3.03
CA LEU A 115 14.03 18.58 -2.70
C LEU A 115 13.19 18.88 -3.94
N LEU A 116 13.83 19.25 -5.06
CA LEU A 116 13.14 19.44 -6.34
C LEU A 116 12.70 18.10 -6.92
N GLU A 117 13.55 17.06 -6.78
CA GLU A 117 13.21 15.69 -7.18
C GLU A 117 12.07 15.12 -6.31
N ILE A 118 12.12 15.31 -4.99
CA ILE A 118 11.03 14.91 -4.09
C ILE A 118 9.73 15.61 -4.48
N LEU A 119 9.79 16.90 -4.83
CA LEU A 119 8.61 17.65 -5.28
C LEU A 119 8.04 17.08 -6.58
N GLU A 120 8.89 16.75 -7.54
CA GLU A 120 8.48 16.12 -8.81
C GLU A 120 7.82 14.75 -8.58
N GLU A 121 8.46 13.89 -7.79
CA GLU A 121 7.93 12.57 -7.45
C GLU A 121 6.61 12.66 -6.69
N PHE A 122 6.51 13.53 -5.68
CA PHE A 122 5.28 13.72 -4.92
C PHE A 122 4.15 14.28 -5.78
N THR A 123 4.47 15.20 -6.70
CA THR A 123 3.47 15.77 -7.63
C THR A 123 2.92 14.69 -8.56
N SER A 124 3.80 13.83 -9.08
CA SER A 124 3.42 12.70 -9.93
C SER A 124 2.58 11.68 -9.15
N ALA A 125 3.05 11.27 -7.97
CA ALA A 125 2.33 10.32 -7.11
C ALA A 125 0.94 10.84 -6.72
N SER A 126 0.81 12.14 -6.40
CA SER A 126 -0.48 12.74 -6.07
C SER A 126 -1.47 12.67 -7.23
N ALA A 127 -1.02 12.93 -8.46
CA ALA A 127 -1.86 12.88 -9.65
C ALA A 127 -2.27 11.43 -9.98
N GLU A 128 -1.32 10.49 -9.94
CA GLU A 128 -1.58 9.08 -10.23
C GLU A 128 -2.48 8.45 -9.17
N LEU A 129 -2.24 8.69 -7.87
CA LEU A 129 -3.13 8.21 -6.80
C LEU A 129 -4.54 8.76 -6.94
N THR A 130 -4.70 10.04 -7.29
CA THR A 130 -6.04 10.64 -7.49
C THR A 130 -6.78 9.93 -8.64
N ASN A 131 -6.09 9.69 -9.77
CA ASN A 131 -6.67 8.97 -10.90
C ASN A 131 -6.95 7.49 -10.58
N HIS A 132 -6.04 6.83 -9.87
CA HIS A 132 -6.15 5.46 -9.40
C HIS A 132 -7.41 5.26 -8.55
N MET A 133 -7.54 6.03 -7.46
CA MET A 133 -8.70 5.98 -6.57
C MET A 133 -9.99 6.32 -7.31
N TRP A 134 -9.96 7.26 -8.26
CA TRP A 134 -11.13 7.57 -9.09
C TRP A 134 -11.60 6.35 -9.90
N LYS A 135 -10.69 5.60 -10.53
CA LYS A 135 -11.02 4.37 -11.27
C LYS A 135 -11.58 3.31 -10.34
N GLU A 136 -11.03 3.17 -9.14
CA GLU A 136 -11.58 2.26 -8.15
C GLU A 136 -13.02 2.64 -7.78
N GLU A 137 -13.24 3.88 -7.37
CA GLU A 137 -14.54 4.38 -6.88
C GLU A 137 -15.64 4.43 -7.95
N HIS A 138 -15.29 4.73 -9.20
CA HIS A 138 -16.27 4.94 -10.27
C HIS A 138 -16.45 3.73 -11.16
N ILE A 139 -15.48 2.80 -11.19
CA ILE A 139 -15.50 1.64 -12.10
C ILE A 139 -15.42 0.33 -11.32
N LEU A 140 -14.31 0.07 -10.63
CA LEU A 140 -14.04 -1.25 -10.05
C LEU A 140 -14.95 -1.58 -8.86
N PHE A 141 -15.04 -0.68 -7.88
CA PHE A 141 -15.86 -0.87 -6.68
C PHE A 141 -17.36 -0.95 -6.98
N PRO A 142 -17.96 -0.09 -7.82
CA PRO A 142 -19.35 -0.26 -8.26
C PRO A 142 -19.57 -1.61 -8.95
N PHE A 143 -18.60 -2.07 -9.73
CA PHE A 143 -18.70 -3.37 -10.39
C PHE A 143 -18.65 -4.54 -9.40
N ILE A 144 -17.74 -4.49 -8.41
CA ILE A 144 -17.68 -5.48 -7.31
C ILE A 144 -19.00 -5.53 -6.56
N ARG A 145 -19.59 -4.37 -6.23
CA ARG A 145 -20.91 -4.27 -5.58
C ARG A 145 -22.00 -4.94 -6.43
N LYS A 146 -22.06 -4.65 -7.74
CA LYS A 146 -23.00 -5.30 -8.67
C LYS A 146 -22.84 -6.83 -8.72
N MET A 147 -21.61 -7.33 -8.73
CA MET A 147 -21.35 -8.77 -8.68
C MET A 147 -21.89 -9.40 -7.39
N LEU A 148 -21.65 -8.76 -6.25
CA LEU A 148 -22.14 -9.23 -4.95
C LEU A 148 -23.67 -9.23 -4.88
N ASP A 149 -24.32 -8.19 -5.39
CA ASP A 149 -25.78 -8.10 -5.44
C ASP A 149 -26.39 -9.19 -6.32
N SER A 150 -25.76 -9.48 -7.48
CA SER A 150 -26.19 -10.55 -8.38
C SER A 150 -26.16 -11.92 -7.70
N VAL A 151 -25.07 -12.20 -6.95
CA VAL A 151 -24.93 -13.43 -6.17
C VAL A 151 -25.97 -13.50 -5.05
N ARG A 152 -26.15 -12.41 -4.30
CA ARG A 152 -27.12 -12.35 -3.18
C ARG A 152 -28.56 -12.56 -3.64
N ASN A 153 -28.92 -12.00 -4.80
CA ASN A 153 -30.28 -12.04 -5.32
C ASN A 153 -30.52 -13.19 -6.31
N ASN A 154 -29.53 -14.08 -6.51
CA ASN A 154 -29.54 -15.13 -7.52
C ASN A 154 -30.01 -14.64 -8.91
N SER A 155 -29.53 -13.45 -9.30
CA SER A 155 -29.94 -12.76 -10.52
C SER A 155 -28.90 -12.96 -11.62
N PRO A 156 -29.28 -12.89 -12.91
CA PRO A 156 -28.34 -12.91 -14.02
C PRO A 156 -27.35 -11.75 -13.91
N PHE A 157 -26.08 -12.03 -14.14
CA PHE A 157 -25.03 -11.03 -14.16
C PHE A 157 -24.72 -10.63 -15.61
N GLU A 158 -24.80 -9.34 -15.92
CA GLU A 158 -24.40 -8.83 -17.22
C GLU A 158 -22.86 -8.79 -17.33
N PRO A 159 -22.27 -9.34 -18.40
CA PRO A 159 -20.83 -9.34 -18.57
C PRO A 159 -20.29 -7.90 -18.70
N PRO A 160 -19.15 -7.59 -18.08
CA PRO A 160 -18.55 -6.26 -18.17
C PRO A 160 -18.04 -5.94 -19.58
N GLN A 161 -17.92 -4.65 -19.88
CA GLN A 161 -17.26 -4.17 -21.10
C GLN A 161 -15.76 -4.51 -21.15
N PHE A 162 -15.14 -4.77 -20.00
CA PHE A 162 -13.72 -5.13 -19.86
C PHE A 162 -13.47 -6.65 -19.81
N VAL A 163 -14.42 -7.46 -20.30
CA VAL A 163 -14.38 -8.93 -20.39
C VAL A 163 -14.44 -9.63 -19.03
N THR A 164 -13.46 -9.43 -18.15
CA THR A 164 -13.42 -9.99 -16.79
C THR A 164 -12.93 -8.97 -15.79
N VAL A 165 -13.37 -9.07 -14.53
CA VAL A 165 -12.91 -8.21 -13.42
C VAL A 165 -11.40 -8.29 -13.18
N GLU A 166 -10.76 -9.39 -13.62
CA GLU A 166 -9.32 -9.59 -13.48
C GLU A 166 -8.52 -8.55 -14.28
N ASN A 167 -9.06 -8.07 -15.41
CA ASN A 167 -8.38 -7.07 -16.24
C ASN A 167 -8.19 -5.72 -15.50
N PRO A 168 -9.24 -5.06 -14.98
CA PRO A 168 -9.06 -3.85 -14.19
C PRO A 168 -8.29 -4.11 -12.90
N ILE A 169 -8.46 -5.27 -12.24
CA ILE A 169 -7.65 -5.61 -11.05
C ILE A 169 -6.16 -5.66 -11.39
N ARG A 170 -5.77 -6.28 -12.51
CA ARG A 170 -4.36 -6.32 -12.94
C ARG A 170 -3.80 -4.91 -13.17
N MET A 171 -4.56 -4.03 -13.82
CA MET A 171 -4.16 -2.64 -14.00
C MET A 171 -3.97 -1.93 -12.65
N MET A 172 -4.88 -2.12 -11.69
CA MET A 172 -4.73 -1.53 -10.35
C MET A 172 -3.48 -2.06 -9.62
N MET A 173 -3.15 -3.35 -9.78
CA MET A 173 -1.92 -3.91 -9.20
C MET A 173 -0.65 -3.33 -9.85
N GLU A 174 -0.63 -3.15 -11.18
CA GLU A 174 0.50 -2.52 -11.87
C GLU A 174 0.70 -1.06 -11.41
N GLU A 175 -0.40 -0.34 -11.18
CA GLU A 175 -0.34 1.03 -10.64
C GLU A 175 0.15 1.06 -9.18
N HIS A 176 -0.27 0.11 -8.34
CA HIS A 176 0.28 -0.03 -6.99
C HIS A 176 1.80 -0.26 -7.01
N ASP A 177 2.29 -1.10 -7.92
CA ASP A 177 3.72 -1.35 -8.07
C ASP A 177 4.48 -0.09 -8.47
N ALA A 178 3.97 0.67 -9.44
CA ALA A 178 4.55 1.92 -9.88
C ALA A 178 4.62 2.96 -8.75
N GLU A 179 3.53 3.14 -8.00
CA GLU A 179 3.47 4.06 -6.87
C GLU A 179 4.35 3.61 -5.70
N GLY A 180 4.48 2.29 -5.49
CA GLY A 180 5.42 1.71 -4.54
C GLY A 180 6.87 2.10 -4.84
N GLU A 181 7.29 2.10 -6.10
CA GLU A 181 8.62 2.54 -6.51
C GLU A 181 8.83 4.05 -6.35
N ARG A 182 7.82 4.88 -6.64
CA ARG A 182 7.90 6.33 -6.38
C ARG A 182 8.12 6.63 -4.89
N PHE A 183 7.36 5.97 -4.01
CA PHE A 183 7.52 6.16 -2.57
C PHE A 183 8.86 5.65 -2.05
N LYS A 184 9.43 4.59 -2.66
CA LYS A 184 10.80 4.16 -2.36
C LYS A 184 11.81 5.26 -2.75
N ARG A 185 11.68 5.85 -3.94
CA ARG A 185 12.55 6.95 -4.39
C ARG A 185 12.44 8.18 -3.47
N ILE A 186 11.23 8.59 -3.11
CA ILE A 186 11.02 9.69 -2.14
C ILE A 186 11.72 9.37 -0.81
N ALA A 187 11.60 8.14 -0.31
CA ALA A 187 12.22 7.74 0.95
C ALA A 187 13.76 7.79 0.87
N GLU A 188 14.34 7.36 -0.25
CA GLU A 188 15.80 7.43 -0.50
C GLU A 188 16.29 8.87 -0.51
N LEU A 189 15.63 9.75 -1.28
CA LEU A 189 15.95 11.18 -1.34
C LEU A 189 15.80 11.89 0.01
N THR A 190 14.90 11.41 0.88
CA THR A 190 14.67 12.00 2.21
C THR A 190 15.72 11.56 3.24
N VAL A 191 16.29 10.37 3.11
CA VAL A 191 17.27 9.83 4.08
C VAL A 191 18.65 10.47 3.94
N ASP A 192 19.03 10.91 2.74
CA ASP A 192 20.27 11.67 2.52
C ASP A 192 20.27 13.05 3.24
N ASN A 193 19.12 13.49 3.76
CA ASN A 193 18.90 14.77 4.43
C ASN A 193 18.88 14.74 5.97
N GLY A 194 19.34 13.66 6.60
CA GLY A 194 19.50 13.60 8.07
C GLY A 194 20.47 14.62 8.70
N GLN A 195 21.02 15.55 7.91
CA GLN A 195 21.96 16.61 8.32
C GLN A 195 21.43 18.04 8.05
N LEU A 196 20.13 18.23 7.82
CA LEU A 196 19.55 19.57 7.87
C LEU A 196 19.50 20.06 9.32
N THR A 197 20.59 20.66 9.79
CA THR A 197 20.54 21.53 10.97
C THR A 197 19.55 22.65 10.64
N VAL A 198 18.51 22.74 11.45
CA VAL A 198 17.58 23.86 11.42
C VAL A 198 18.36 25.05 11.96
N ASP A 199 19.11 25.72 11.09
CA ASP A 199 19.76 26.98 11.42
C ASP A 199 18.64 28.03 11.57
N SER A 200 18.32 28.30 12.83
CA SER A 200 17.47 29.40 13.32
C SER A 200 18.12 30.76 13.10
#